data_AF-A0A8S1DCY2-F1
#
_entry.id   AF-A0A8S1DCY2-F1
#
_cell.length_a   1.000
_cell.length_b   1.000
_cell.length_c   1.000
_cell.angle_alpha   90.00
_cell.angle_beta   90.00
_cell.angle_gamma   90.00
#
_symmetry.space_group_name_H-M   'P 1'
#
loop_
_entity.id
_entity.type
_entity.pdbx_description
1 polymer ?
#
loop_
_entity_poly.entity_id
_entity_poly.type
_entity_poly.pdbx_seq_one_letter_code
_entity_poly.pdbx_strand_id
1 'polypeptide(L)'
;MVKPIKESEMPVPSETMAEVKHQFADFCISLGKTGTFNGYIRASKLPSGSHNQESGNEKTERFLLEIPYVNDVLLWYILFDSQEPESPPQFIFCRATDTKYERSDGGFLKTMVDSEALENLLPSLANWDSTNQEALANVVEELLIAFRKYQLNALREMTDQTVAFKVINLLESQTVAESDIELIIRAGNEVNLLVRLAVDMSKVPELLLPPLDRRQREILASVLFTLVGDRQTSKLVLSPRMQLILGQEKDVKFPNIQADRKQTLPEYVDLVRKQLDQRIAMVCSRCPDDVEAKIVYPFVRWWVE
;
A
#
# COMPACT_ATOMS: atom_id res chain seq x y z
N MET A 1 -3.76 -57.21 18.84
CA MET A 1 -5.16 -56.96 18.39
C MET A 1 -5.38 -55.45 18.48
N VAL A 2 -5.18 -54.74 17.36
CA VAL A 2 -5.34 -53.28 17.27
C VAL A 2 -6.83 -53.03 17.01
N LYS A 3 -7.52 -52.31 17.91
CA LYS A 3 -8.90 -51.89 17.68
C LYS A 3 -8.90 -50.72 16.68
N PRO A 4 -9.78 -50.71 15.67
CA PRO A 4 -9.90 -49.57 14.77
C PRO A 4 -10.52 -48.40 15.53
N ILE A 5 -9.90 -47.22 15.41
CA ILE A 5 -10.49 -45.95 15.82
C ILE A 5 -11.68 -45.72 14.90
N LYS A 6 -12.86 -45.48 15.49
CA LYS A 6 -14.08 -45.15 14.72
C LYS A 6 -13.87 -43.80 14.04
N GLU A 7 -14.22 -43.69 12.76
CA GLU A 7 -14.26 -42.43 11.98
C GLU A 7 -15.19 -41.34 12.56
N SER A 8 -15.78 -41.54 13.74
CA SER A 8 -16.70 -40.59 14.39
C SER A 8 -16.02 -39.63 15.39
N GLU A 9 -14.69 -39.60 15.46
CA GLU A 9 -13.91 -38.67 16.31
C GLU A 9 -12.96 -37.78 15.48
N MET A 10 -13.37 -37.39 14.27
CA MET A 10 -12.78 -36.21 13.64
C MET A 10 -13.49 -34.97 14.20
N PRO A 11 -12.78 -34.00 14.80
CA PRO A 11 -13.41 -32.77 15.24
C PRO A 11 -14.01 -32.08 14.01
N VAL A 12 -15.33 -31.96 14.01
CA VAL A 12 -16.05 -31.06 13.09
C VAL A 12 -15.40 -29.69 13.24
N PRO A 13 -14.99 -29.01 12.16
CA PRO A 13 -14.53 -27.63 12.26
C PRO A 13 -15.59 -26.85 13.03
N SER A 14 -15.26 -26.34 14.21
CA SER A 14 -16.21 -25.59 15.03
C SER A 14 -16.75 -24.42 14.22
N GLU A 15 -18.04 -24.13 14.32
CA GLU A 15 -18.69 -23.02 13.60
C GLU A 15 -17.92 -21.70 13.76
N THR A 16 -17.29 -21.50 14.92
CA THR A 16 -16.40 -20.37 15.23
C THR A 16 -15.19 -20.24 14.30
N MET A 17 -14.61 -21.34 13.84
CA MET A 17 -13.48 -21.31 12.90
C MET A 17 -13.94 -21.00 11.46
N ALA A 18 -15.19 -21.30 11.13
CA ALA A 18 -15.77 -20.90 9.86
C ALA A 18 -16.03 -19.38 9.82
N GLU A 19 -16.44 -18.79 10.95
CA GLU A 19 -16.70 -17.35 11.08
C GLU A 19 -15.43 -16.50 10.93
N VAL A 20 -14.32 -16.86 11.59
CA VAL A 20 -13.03 -16.15 11.43
C VAL A 20 -12.53 -16.19 9.98
N LYS A 21 -12.69 -17.34 9.30
CA LYS A 21 -12.33 -17.47 7.88
C LYS A 21 -13.23 -16.61 6.97
N HIS A 22 -14.52 -16.49 7.30
CA HIS A 22 -15.45 -15.66 6.55
C HIS A 22 -15.10 -14.17 6.68
N GLN A 23 -14.88 -13.69 7.91
CA GLN A 23 -14.45 -12.31 8.17
C GLN A 23 -13.15 -11.98 7.41
N PHE A 24 -12.17 -12.89 7.42
CA PHE A 24 -10.92 -12.68 6.68
C PHE A 24 -11.11 -12.72 5.16
N ALA A 25 -11.99 -13.58 4.64
CA ALA A 25 -12.30 -13.62 3.21
C ALA A 25 -12.99 -12.34 2.74
N ASP A 26 -13.97 -11.83 3.51
CA ASP A 26 -14.63 -10.54 3.24
C ASP A 26 -13.63 -9.39 3.27
N PHE A 27 -12.70 -9.40 4.23
CA PHE A 27 -11.59 -8.47 4.26
C PHE A 27 -10.68 -8.57 3.02
N CYS A 28 -10.32 -9.78 2.57
CA CYS A 28 -9.53 -9.94 1.34
C CYS A 28 -10.24 -9.39 0.11
N ILE A 29 -11.58 -9.41 0.09
CA ILE A 29 -12.40 -8.86 -0.98
C ILE A 29 -12.42 -7.32 -0.89
N SER A 30 -12.53 -6.76 0.31
CA SER A 30 -12.49 -5.30 0.53
C SER A 30 -11.08 -4.71 0.39
N LEU A 31 -10.01 -5.50 0.58
CA LEU A 31 -8.63 -5.10 0.29
C LEU A 31 -8.40 -4.67 -1.17
N GLY A 32 -9.23 -5.15 -2.10
CA GLY A 32 -9.24 -4.65 -3.48
C GLY A 32 -9.65 -3.17 -3.60
N LYS A 33 -10.11 -2.54 -2.51
CA LYS A 33 -10.45 -1.12 -2.37
C LYS A 33 -9.38 -0.32 -1.59
N THR A 34 -8.61 -0.96 -0.71
CA THR A 34 -7.60 -0.31 0.15
C THR A 34 -6.19 -0.59 -0.39
N GLY A 35 -5.71 0.26 -1.28
CA GLY A 35 -4.35 0.21 -1.82
C GLY A 35 -3.45 1.26 -1.17
N THR A 36 -2.16 0.97 -1.13
CA THR A 36 -1.13 2.04 -1.05
C THR A 36 -0.82 2.49 -2.46
N PHE A 37 -0.09 3.59 -2.61
CA PHE A 37 0.22 4.14 -3.93
C PHE A 37 0.99 3.17 -4.85
N ASN A 38 1.60 2.11 -4.32
CA ASN A 38 2.44 1.17 -5.06
C ASN A 38 1.88 -0.26 -5.19
N GLY A 39 0.65 -0.54 -4.73
CA GLY A 39 0.02 -1.82 -5.06
C GLY A 39 -1.05 -2.29 -4.08
N TYR A 40 -1.41 -3.56 -4.25
CA TYR A 40 -2.46 -4.23 -3.48
C TYR A 40 -1.88 -4.92 -2.27
N ILE A 41 -2.60 -4.81 -1.15
CA ILE A 41 -2.32 -5.58 0.05
C ILE A 41 -2.57 -7.05 -0.25
N ARG A 42 -1.58 -7.91 0.07
CA ARG A 42 -1.75 -9.36 0.03
C ARG A 42 -2.00 -9.86 1.43
N ALA A 43 -2.94 -10.78 1.57
CA ALA A 43 -3.27 -11.37 2.85
C ALA A 43 -3.12 -12.89 2.75
N SER A 44 -2.47 -13.50 3.72
CA SER A 44 -2.23 -14.95 3.75
C SER A 44 -2.47 -15.51 5.14
N LYS A 45 -3.09 -16.69 5.22
CA LYS A 45 -3.22 -17.43 6.47
C LYS A 45 -1.90 -18.12 6.76
N LEU A 46 -1.40 -17.95 7.98
CA LEU A 46 -0.21 -18.66 8.44
C LEU A 46 -0.60 -20.01 9.06
N PRO A 47 0.25 -21.03 8.96
CA PRO A 47 0.01 -22.30 9.63
C PRO A 47 -0.19 -22.09 11.14
N SER A 48 -1.22 -22.72 11.70
CA SER A 48 -1.39 -22.81 13.15
C SER A 48 -0.26 -23.67 13.72
N GLY A 49 0.81 -23.02 14.20
CA GLY A 49 1.93 -23.68 14.87
C GLY A 49 3.18 -23.86 14.02
N SER A 50 4.11 -22.90 14.07
CA SER A 50 5.51 -23.12 13.70
C SER A 50 6.44 -22.09 14.34
N HIS A 51 6.54 -22.12 15.67
CA HIS A 51 7.83 -21.98 16.37
C HIS A 51 7.66 -22.44 17.83
N ASN A 52 8.23 -23.61 18.12
CA ASN A 52 8.41 -24.27 19.42
C ASN A 52 7.14 -24.52 20.26
N GLN A 53 6.84 -25.81 20.40
CA GLN A 53 6.04 -26.36 21.50
C GLN A 53 6.56 -25.81 22.84
N GLU A 54 5.71 -25.06 23.55
CA GLU A 54 5.56 -25.03 25.02
C GLU A 54 4.54 -23.94 25.40
N SER A 55 3.29 -24.11 24.96
CA SER A 55 2.05 -23.64 25.62
C SER A 55 0.89 -23.79 24.62
N GLY A 56 -0.13 -24.56 25.01
CA GLY A 56 -1.18 -25.02 24.11
C GLY A 56 -2.22 -23.95 23.79
N ASN A 57 -1.92 -23.10 22.79
CA ASN A 57 -2.96 -22.28 22.16
C ASN A 57 -3.07 -22.58 20.67
N GLU A 58 -3.69 -23.72 20.37
CA GLU A 58 -4.30 -24.03 19.05
C GLU A 58 -5.48 -23.10 18.71
N LYS A 59 -5.74 -22.10 19.57
CA LYS A 59 -6.92 -21.27 19.58
C LYS A 59 -6.73 -19.88 18.97
N THR A 60 -5.55 -19.56 18.43
CA THR A 60 -5.31 -18.27 17.79
C THR A 60 -5.10 -18.47 16.29
N GLU A 61 -5.98 -17.88 15.47
CA GLU A 61 -5.77 -17.81 14.03
C GLU A 61 -4.82 -16.66 13.69
N ARG A 62 -3.86 -16.92 12.81
CA ARG A 62 -2.83 -15.93 12.44
C ARG A 62 -2.87 -15.67 10.95
N PHE A 63 -2.93 -14.40 10.60
CA PHE A 63 -2.85 -13.94 9.23
C PHE A 63 -1.69 -12.97 9.07
N LEU A 64 -1.08 -12.97 7.90
CA LEU A 64 -0.06 -12.01 7.50
C LEU A 64 -0.62 -11.11 6.41
N LEU A 65 -0.58 -9.81 6.65
CA LEU A 65 -0.73 -8.79 5.64
C LEU A 65 0.64 -8.36 5.14
N GLU A 66 0.84 -8.50 3.84
CA GLU A 66 1.95 -7.90 3.12
C GLU A 66 1.41 -6.65 2.42
N ILE A 67 1.73 -5.48 2.97
CA ILE A 67 1.27 -4.19 2.47
C ILE A 67 2.43 -3.55 1.72
N PRO A 68 2.40 -3.45 0.38
CA PRO A 68 3.35 -2.62 -0.34
C PRO A 68 3.28 -1.21 0.24
N TYR A 69 4.37 -0.54 0.57
CA TYR A 69 4.32 0.82 1.11
C TYR A 69 5.59 1.56 0.69
N VAL A 70 5.43 2.64 -0.08
CA VAL A 70 6.57 3.28 -0.78
C VAL A 70 7.34 2.20 -1.56
N ASN A 71 8.63 1.99 -1.32
CA ASN A 71 9.46 1.00 -2.00
C ASN A 71 9.87 -0.14 -1.05
N ASP A 72 8.95 -0.52 -0.16
CA ASP A 72 9.12 -1.51 0.89
C ASP A 72 7.83 -2.32 1.07
N VAL A 73 7.85 -3.31 1.96
CA VAL A 73 6.68 -4.11 2.35
C VAL A 73 6.54 -4.09 3.87
N LEU A 74 5.41 -3.55 4.34
CA LEU A 74 5.01 -3.68 5.73
C LEU A 74 4.42 -5.07 5.96
N LEU A 75 4.80 -5.71 7.06
CA LEU A 75 4.40 -7.07 7.39
C LEU A 75 3.61 -7.04 8.68
N TRP A 76 2.28 -7.00 8.58
CA TRP A 76 1.41 -6.88 9.74
C TRP A 76 0.73 -8.21 10.01
N TYR A 77 0.93 -8.74 11.20
CA TYR A 77 0.27 -9.96 11.63
C TYR A 77 -1.03 -9.61 12.32
N ILE A 78 -2.10 -10.28 11.92
CA ILE A 78 -3.42 -10.17 12.53
C ILE A 78 -3.67 -11.46 13.28
N LEU A 79 -4.04 -11.32 14.56
CA LEU A 79 -4.34 -12.43 15.46
C LEU A 79 -5.81 -12.35 15.84
N PHE A 80 -6.55 -13.41 15.54
CA PHE A 80 -7.92 -13.60 16.00
C PHE A 80 -7.96 -14.69 17.08
N ASP A 81 -8.78 -14.48 18.11
CA ASP A 81 -9.12 -15.56 19.03
C ASP A 81 -10.24 -16.41 18.41
N SER A 82 -9.94 -17.67 18.11
CA SER A 82 -10.91 -18.61 17.54
C SER A 82 -12.04 -19.00 18.51
N GLN A 83 -11.89 -18.69 19.80
CA GLN A 83 -12.92 -18.93 20.81
C GLN A 83 -13.84 -17.74 21.01
N GLU A 84 -13.41 -16.54 20.59
CA GLU A 84 -14.18 -15.29 20.68
C GLU A 84 -14.09 -14.56 19.33
N PRO A 85 -14.70 -15.11 18.25
CA PRO A 85 -14.65 -14.53 16.90
C PRO A 85 -15.27 -13.13 16.80
N GLU A 86 -16.07 -12.73 17.78
CA GLU A 86 -16.65 -11.40 17.92
C GLU A 86 -15.67 -10.36 18.51
N SER A 87 -14.61 -10.80 19.19
CA SER A 87 -13.62 -9.93 19.81
C SER A 87 -12.74 -9.25 18.75
N PRO A 88 -12.28 -8.00 18.99
CA PRO A 88 -11.41 -7.30 18.05
C PRO A 88 -10.07 -8.03 17.85
N PRO A 89 -9.48 -8.00 16.65
CA PRO A 89 -8.21 -8.61 16.39
C PRO A 89 -7.05 -7.87 17.07
N GLN A 90 -5.95 -8.59 17.28
CA GLN A 90 -4.68 -8.00 17.72
C GLN A 90 -3.71 -7.86 16.54
N PHE A 91 -2.88 -6.83 16.57
CA PHE A 91 -1.92 -6.53 15.51
C PHE A 91 -0.48 -6.61 16.01
N ILE A 92 0.39 -7.23 15.21
CA ILE A 92 1.86 -7.17 15.40
C ILE A 92 2.48 -6.56 14.15
N PHE A 93 3.23 -5.48 14.34
CA PHE A 93 3.86 -4.71 13.26
C PHE A 93 5.31 -5.14 13.07
N CYS A 94 5.61 -5.66 11.88
CA CYS A 94 6.96 -5.98 11.45
C CYS A 94 7.29 -5.25 10.14
N ARG A 95 8.57 -5.14 9.84
CA ARG A 95 9.06 -4.69 8.54
C ARG A 95 9.85 -5.81 7.87
N ALA A 96 9.77 -5.91 6.56
CA ALA A 96 10.71 -6.71 5.81
C ALA A 96 12.09 -6.01 5.85
N THR A 97 13.15 -6.73 6.21
CA THR A 97 14.53 -6.27 6.00
C THR A 97 15.27 -7.32 5.18
N ASP A 98 16.40 -6.92 4.58
CA ASP A 98 17.21 -7.75 3.68
C ASP A 98 17.74 -9.04 4.34
N THR A 99 17.70 -9.15 5.67
CA THR A 99 18.30 -10.29 6.39
C THR A 99 17.39 -11.03 7.39
N LYS A 100 16.26 -10.47 7.86
CA LYS A 100 15.22 -11.21 8.62
C LYS A 100 13.99 -10.34 8.89
N TYR A 101 12.88 -10.94 9.33
CA TYR A 101 11.80 -10.20 9.97
C TYR A 101 12.31 -9.55 11.27
N GLU A 102 12.57 -8.24 11.24
CA GLU A 102 12.75 -7.48 12.46
C GLU A 102 11.37 -7.07 12.97
N ARG A 103 11.07 -7.47 14.21
CA ARG A 103 9.96 -6.85 14.94
C ARG A 103 10.32 -5.38 15.06
N SER A 104 9.46 -4.50 14.57
CA SER A 104 9.46 -3.14 15.10
C SER A 104 9.23 -3.30 16.59
N ASP A 105 10.09 -2.72 17.40
CA ASP A 105 10.15 -2.78 18.86
C ASP A 105 8.89 -2.24 19.58
N GLY A 106 7.73 -2.23 18.93
CA GLY A 106 6.47 -1.73 19.46
C GLY A 106 6.38 -0.21 19.52
N GLY A 107 7.39 0.51 19.01
CA GLY A 107 7.43 1.97 19.03
C GLY A 107 6.25 2.62 18.33
N PHE A 108 5.83 2.12 17.16
CA PHE A 108 4.76 2.74 16.36
C PHE A 108 3.46 2.98 17.14
N LEU A 109 2.75 1.92 17.55
CA LEU A 109 1.47 2.08 18.24
C LEU A 109 1.63 2.77 19.59
N LYS A 110 2.71 2.45 20.32
CA LYS A 110 2.95 3.07 21.62
C LYS A 110 3.11 4.59 21.48
N THR A 111 3.98 5.04 20.59
CA THR A 111 4.21 6.47 20.33
C THR A 111 2.94 7.17 19.85
N MET A 112 2.14 6.53 19.00
CA MET A 112 0.90 7.14 18.51
C MET A 112 -0.16 7.24 19.61
N VAL A 113 -0.34 6.20 20.43
CA VAL A 113 -1.31 6.21 21.54
C VAL A 113 -0.89 7.18 22.65
N ASP A 114 0.41 7.36 22.89
CA ASP A 114 0.92 8.36 23.84
C ASP A 114 0.63 9.80 23.36
N SER A 115 0.48 10.01 22.04
CA SER A 115 0.22 11.32 21.44
C SER A 115 -1.27 11.59 21.17
N GLU A 116 -2.08 10.56 20.94
CA GLU A 116 -3.49 10.67 20.55
C GLU A 116 -4.27 9.49 21.14
N ALA A 117 -5.47 9.75 21.68
CA ALA A 117 -6.29 8.68 22.26
C ALA A 117 -6.62 7.60 21.22
N LEU A 118 -6.60 6.32 21.63
CA LEU A 118 -6.85 5.18 20.74
C LEU A 118 -8.19 5.30 19.98
N GLU A 119 -9.23 5.82 20.62
CA GLU A 119 -10.55 6.04 20.02
C GLU A 119 -10.54 7.04 18.85
N ASN A 120 -9.64 8.03 18.88
CA ASN A 120 -9.46 8.98 17.78
C ASN A 120 -8.55 8.40 16.70
N LEU A 121 -7.55 7.62 17.12
CA LEU A 121 -6.57 7.03 16.22
C LEU A 121 -7.14 5.87 15.40
N LEU A 122 -7.88 4.98 16.05
CA LEU A 122 -8.44 3.73 15.51
C LEU A 122 -9.92 3.57 15.93
N PRO A 123 -10.83 4.46 15.50
CA PRO A 123 -12.23 4.42 15.90
C PRO A 123 -12.93 3.11 15.52
N SER A 124 -12.56 2.49 14.39
CA SER A 124 -13.14 1.21 13.96
C SER A 124 -12.69 0.05 14.83
N LEU A 125 -11.50 0.13 15.44
CA LEU A 125 -11.02 -0.88 16.37
C LEU A 125 -11.62 -0.68 17.77
N ALA A 126 -11.78 0.58 18.19
CA ALA A 126 -12.40 0.94 19.46
C ALA A 126 -13.90 0.58 19.51
N ASN A 127 -14.59 0.76 18.39
CA ASN A 127 -16.00 0.41 18.20
C ASN A 127 -16.15 -0.81 17.29
N TRP A 128 -15.37 -1.86 17.56
CA TRP A 128 -15.33 -3.06 16.73
C TRP A 128 -16.72 -3.69 16.58
N ASP A 129 -17.10 -3.92 15.32
CA ASP A 129 -18.34 -4.60 14.95
C ASP A 129 -18.01 -5.79 14.04
N SER A 130 -18.05 -6.99 14.62
CA SER A 130 -17.76 -8.25 13.93
C SER A 130 -18.80 -8.61 12.85
N THR A 131 -19.95 -7.94 12.83
CA THR A 131 -21.00 -8.14 11.82
C THR A 131 -20.79 -7.27 10.58
N ASN A 132 -19.98 -6.22 10.69
CA ASN A 132 -19.64 -5.33 9.59
C ASN A 132 -18.50 -5.93 8.73
N GLN A 133 -18.81 -6.26 7.47
CA GLN A 133 -17.85 -6.83 6.52
C GLN A 133 -16.66 -5.93 6.19
N GLU A 134 -16.78 -4.61 6.41
CA GLU A 134 -15.71 -3.64 6.18
C GLU A 134 -14.93 -3.29 7.45
N ALA A 135 -15.30 -3.84 8.63
CA ALA A 135 -14.68 -3.49 9.91
C ALA A 135 -13.16 -3.65 9.91
N LEU A 136 -12.65 -4.81 9.46
CA LEU A 136 -11.20 -5.03 9.41
C LEU A 136 -10.50 -4.13 8.38
N ALA A 137 -11.16 -3.83 7.26
CA ALA A 137 -10.59 -2.96 6.23
C ALA A 137 -10.45 -1.52 6.73
N ASN A 138 -11.47 -1.02 7.43
CA ASN A 138 -11.45 0.30 8.05
C ASN A 138 -10.33 0.40 9.09
N VAL A 139 -10.17 -0.63 9.94
CA VAL A 139 -9.06 -0.67 10.92
C VAL A 139 -7.70 -0.63 10.22
N VAL A 140 -7.51 -1.39 9.14
CA VAL A 140 -6.24 -1.39 8.39
C VAL A 140 -5.98 -0.05 7.71
N GLU A 141 -7.01 0.59 7.15
CA GLU A 141 -6.90 1.94 6.57
C GLU A 141 -6.53 2.98 7.64
N GLU A 142 -7.20 2.97 8.79
CA GLU A 142 -6.89 3.83 9.94
C GLU A 142 -5.45 3.61 10.43
N LEU A 143 -5.01 2.36 10.54
CA LEU A 143 -3.64 2.01 10.90
C LEU A 143 -2.62 2.54 9.88
N LEU A 144 -2.93 2.52 8.58
CA LEU A 144 -2.04 3.05 7.53
C LEU A 144 -1.95 4.58 7.59
N ILE A 145 -3.07 5.25 7.87
CA ILE A 145 -3.09 6.70 8.11
C ILE A 145 -2.26 7.04 9.35
N ALA A 146 -2.46 6.30 10.45
CA ALA A 146 -1.67 6.44 11.67
C ALA A 146 -0.18 6.22 11.41
N PHE A 147 0.17 5.18 10.63
CA PHE A 147 1.56 4.89 10.28
C PHE A 147 2.21 6.01 9.47
N ARG A 148 1.47 6.59 8.52
CA ARG A 148 1.94 7.76 7.76
C ARG A 148 2.22 8.96 8.68
N LYS A 149 1.28 9.27 9.59
CA LYS A 149 1.46 10.33 10.60
C LYS A 149 2.69 10.08 11.47
N TYR A 150 2.88 8.84 11.92
CA TYR A 150 4.05 8.43 12.70
C TYR A 150 5.36 8.71 11.94
N GLN A 151 5.44 8.32 10.67
CA GLN A 151 6.62 8.57 9.83
C GLN A 151 6.87 10.08 9.61
N LEU A 152 5.81 10.87 9.42
CA LEU A 152 5.89 12.34 9.31
C LEU A 152 6.36 13.01 10.60
N ASN A 153 5.93 12.51 11.77
CA ASN A 153 6.42 13.02 13.05
C ASN A 153 7.89 12.66 13.26
N ALA A 154 8.28 11.41 12.98
CA ALA A 154 9.66 10.99 13.05
C ALA A 154 10.59 11.80 12.12
N LEU A 155 10.09 12.22 10.94
CA LEU A 155 10.81 13.10 10.01
C LEU A 155 11.20 14.43 10.65
N ARG A 156 10.31 15.02 11.47
CA ARG A 156 10.56 16.30 12.17
C ARG A 156 11.62 16.16 13.26
N GLU A 157 11.81 14.96 13.78
CA GLU A 157 12.78 14.63 14.83
C GLU A 157 14.11 14.10 14.26
N MET A 158 14.24 13.99 12.94
CA MET A 158 15.46 13.49 12.31
C MET A 158 16.68 14.35 12.62
N THR A 159 17.82 13.69 12.85
CA THR A 159 19.11 14.37 13.05
C THR A 159 19.60 15.05 11.77
N ASP A 160 19.35 14.44 10.61
CA ASP A 160 19.64 15.04 9.30
C ASP A 160 18.52 16.00 8.89
N GLN A 161 18.73 17.28 9.20
CA GLN A 161 17.80 18.36 8.88
C GLN A 161 17.75 18.68 7.38
N THR A 162 18.74 18.27 6.58
CA THR A 162 18.75 18.54 5.13
C THR A 162 17.65 17.74 4.43
N VAL A 163 17.54 16.44 4.73
CA VAL A 163 16.49 15.59 4.17
C VAL A 163 15.12 16.01 4.69
N ALA A 164 15.00 16.24 6.00
CA ALA A 164 13.76 16.70 6.62
C ALA A 164 13.26 18.00 5.98
N PHE A 165 14.14 18.99 5.78
CA PHE A 165 13.80 20.27 5.16
C PHE A 165 13.24 20.09 3.74
N LYS A 166 13.82 19.21 2.92
CA LYS A 166 13.33 18.97 1.55
C LYS A 166 11.88 18.46 1.54
N VAL A 167 11.55 17.52 2.43
CA VAL A 167 10.22 16.93 2.51
C VAL A 167 9.22 17.89 3.16
N ILE A 168 9.62 18.61 4.22
CA ILE A 168 8.80 19.64 4.85
C ILE A 168 8.48 20.76 3.86
N ASN A 169 9.48 21.22 3.09
CA ASN A 169 9.26 22.22 2.04
C ASN A 169 8.24 21.76 0.98
N LEU A 170 8.24 20.47 0.63
CA LEU A 170 7.20 19.90 -0.25
C LEU A 170 5.80 20.03 0.37
N LEU A 171 5.65 19.65 1.64
CA LEU A 171 4.37 19.73 2.36
C LEU A 171 3.89 21.18 2.49
N GLU A 172 4.78 22.10 2.87
CA GLU A 172 4.47 23.53 3.04
C GLU A 172 4.16 24.24 1.73
N SER A 173 4.74 23.79 0.61
CA SER A 173 4.47 24.38 -0.72
C SER A 173 3.03 24.20 -1.20
N GLN A 174 2.27 23.27 -0.59
CA GLN A 174 0.91 22.87 -1.00
C GLN A 174 0.82 22.38 -2.45
N THR A 175 1.96 22.06 -3.07
CA THR A 175 2.02 21.48 -4.42
C THR A 175 1.35 20.11 -4.48
N VAL A 176 1.34 19.41 -3.34
CA VAL A 176 0.74 18.10 -3.14
C VAL A 176 0.07 18.06 -1.77
N ALA A 177 -1.07 17.40 -1.66
CA ALA A 177 -1.72 17.21 -0.36
C ALA A 177 -0.94 16.21 0.50
N GLU A 178 -0.99 16.36 1.82
CA GLU A 178 -0.38 15.37 2.74
C GLU A 178 -0.98 13.96 2.55
N SER A 179 -2.26 13.88 2.18
CA SER A 179 -2.96 12.64 1.84
C SER A 179 -2.42 11.96 0.57
N ASP A 180 -1.68 12.69 -0.27
CA ASP A 180 -1.04 12.22 -1.51
C ASP A 180 0.45 11.88 -1.32
N ILE A 181 0.91 11.80 -0.07
CA ILE A 181 2.29 11.48 0.27
C ILE A 181 2.34 10.24 1.15
N GLU A 182 3.25 9.33 0.84
CA GLU A 182 3.69 8.23 1.70
C GLU A 182 5.20 8.35 1.89
N LEU A 183 5.71 8.10 3.10
CA LEU A 183 7.14 8.13 3.33
C LEU A 183 7.57 7.08 4.34
N ILE A 184 8.80 6.62 4.20
CA ILE A 184 9.40 5.68 5.12
C ILE A 184 10.85 6.07 5.41
N ILE A 185 11.14 6.25 6.69
CA ILE A 185 12.48 6.51 7.19
C ILE A 185 13.17 5.16 7.40
N ARG A 186 14.41 5.06 6.94
CA ARG A 186 15.28 3.88 7.02
C ARG A 186 16.51 4.18 7.88
N ALA A 187 17.21 3.11 8.26
CA ALA A 187 18.49 3.23 8.94
C ALA A 187 19.46 4.13 8.15
N GLY A 188 20.27 4.91 8.87
CA GLY A 188 21.22 5.84 8.23
C GLY A 188 20.59 7.11 7.68
N ASN A 189 19.40 7.52 8.17
CA ASN A 189 18.69 8.73 7.76
C ASN A 189 18.28 8.76 6.27
N GLU A 190 18.16 7.60 5.63
CA GLU A 190 17.57 7.49 4.30
C GLU A 190 16.05 7.66 4.40
N VAL A 191 15.48 8.50 3.54
CA VAL A 191 14.03 8.67 3.39
C VAL A 191 13.62 8.25 2.00
N ASN A 192 12.72 7.27 1.92
CA ASN A 192 11.99 7.03 0.68
C ASN A 192 10.64 7.73 0.77
N LEU A 193 10.34 8.53 -0.24
CA LEU A 193 9.15 9.36 -0.33
C LEU A 193 8.43 9.02 -1.62
N LEU A 194 7.16 8.68 -1.54
CA LEU A 194 6.30 8.43 -2.68
C LEU A 194 5.23 9.51 -2.74
N VAL A 195 5.18 10.20 -3.86
CA VAL A 195 4.29 11.33 -4.09
C VAL A 195 3.31 10.96 -5.19
N ARG A 196 2.03 10.83 -4.84
CA ARG A 196 0.96 10.60 -5.81
C ARG A 196 0.74 11.87 -6.63
N LEU A 197 0.72 11.74 -7.94
CA LEU A 197 0.45 12.84 -8.85
C LEU A 197 -1.03 12.83 -9.21
N ALA A 198 -1.71 13.96 -8.98
CA ALA A 198 -3.02 14.20 -9.55
C ALA A 198 -2.89 14.25 -11.08
N VAL A 199 -3.56 13.32 -11.76
CA VAL A 199 -3.58 13.22 -13.22
C VAL A 199 -5.03 13.26 -13.68
N ASP A 200 -5.34 14.19 -14.57
CA ASP A 200 -6.68 14.33 -15.14
C ASP A 200 -6.87 13.33 -16.30
N MET A 201 -7.57 12.24 -16.02
CA MET A 201 -7.93 11.23 -17.01
C MET A 201 -9.29 11.49 -17.67
N SER A 202 -10.01 12.56 -17.33
CA SER A 202 -11.35 12.85 -17.88
C SER A 202 -11.34 13.06 -19.41
N LYS A 203 -10.18 13.44 -19.95
CA LYS A 203 -9.96 13.73 -21.37
C LYS A 203 -9.50 12.50 -22.17
N VAL A 204 -9.33 11.36 -21.52
CA VAL A 204 -8.88 10.13 -22.17
C VAL A 204 -10.09 9.38 -22.72
N PRO A 205 -10.19 9.16 -24.05
CA PRO A 205 -11.29 8.43 -24.65
C PRO A 205 -11.46 7.04 -24.02
N GLU A 206 -12.71 6.60 -23.80
CA GLU A 206 -13.01 5.28 -23.22
C GLU A 206 -12.36 4.13 -23.99
N LEU A 207 -12.20 4.27 -25.30
CA LEU A 207 -11.55 3.26 -26.15
C LEU A 207 -10.08 3.02 -25.79
N LEU A 208 -9.41 4.02 -25.19
CA LEU A 208 -8.03 3.93 -24.73
C LEU A 208 -7.92 3.48 -23.27
N LEU A 209 -9.04 3.43 -22.53
CA LEU A 209 -9.04 2.98 -21.16
C LEU A 209 -8.96 1.44 -21.13
N PRO A 210 -7.99 0.87 -20.39
CA PRO A 210 -7.95 -0.58 -20.20
C PRO A 210 -9.22 -1.07 -19.53
N PRO A 211 -9.70 -2.28 -19.82
CA PRO A 211 -10.88 -2.85 -19.16
C PRO A 211 -10.70 -2.86 -17.64
N LEU A 212 -11.80 -2.66 -16.92
CA LEU A 212 -11.81 -2.70 -15.46
C LEU A 212 -11.54 -4.12 -14.97
N ASP A 213 -10.30 -4.39 -14.54
CA ASP A 213 -10.03 -5.54 -13.70
C ASP A 213 -10.46 -5.21 -12.27
N ARG A 214 -11.20 -6.13 -11.62
CA ARG A 214 -11.58 -6.01 -10.21
C ARG A 214 -10.37 -5.77 -9.32
N ARG A 215 -9.19 -6.25 -9.72
CA ARG A 215 -7.91 -6.12 -9.03
C ARG A 215 -7.06 -4.94 -9.52
N GLN A 216 -7.40 -4.24 -10.61
CA GLN A 216 -6.60 -3.12 -11.13
C GLN A 216 -7.49 -1.90 -11.39
N ARG A 217 -8.08 -1.33 -10.35
CA ARG A 217 -9.08 -0.26 -10.55
C ARG A 217 -8.46 1.11 -10.81
N GLU A 218 -7.34 1.41 -10.18
CA GLU A 218 -6.83 2.78 -10.16
C GLU A 218 -5.87 3.08 -11.32
N ILE A 219 -6.02 4.29 -11.87
CA ILE A 219 -5.11 4.87 -12.85
C ILE A 219 -4.29 5.92 -12.10
N LEU A 220 -3.12 5.50 -11.63
CA LEU A 220 -2.23 6.33 -10.83
C LEU A 220 -0.89 6.53 -11.53
N ALA A 221 -0.30 7.69 -11.26
CA ALA A 221 1.10 8.01 -11.48
C ALA A 221 1.67 8.58 -10.17
N SER A 222 2.87 8.15 -9.80
CA SER A 222 3.53 8.58 -8.57
C SER A 222 5.02 8.79 -8.82
N VAL A 223 5.67 9.66 -8.06
CA VAL A 223 7.13 9.82 -8.07
C VAL A 223 7.70 9.24 -6.79
N LEU A 224 8.57 8.26 -6.93
CA LEU A 224 9.39 7.73 -5.84
C LEU A 224 10.70 8.52 -5.76
N PHE A 225 10.98 9.10 -4.60
CA PHE A 225 12.26 9.69 -4.27
C PHE A 225 12.99 8.84 -3.25
N THR A 226 14.31 8.74 -3.41
CA THR A 226 15.21 8.22 -2.37
C THR A 226 16.17 9.35 -1.99
N LEU A 227 16.11 9.78 -0.73
CA LEU A 227 16.81 10.94 -0.18
C LEU A 227 17.80 10.50 0.89
N VAL A 228 19.08 10.85 0.74
CA VAL A 228 20.16 10.55 1.69
C VAL A 228 21.11 11.74 1.76
N GLY A 229 20.99 12.56 2.81
CA GLY A 229 21.66 13.86 2.91
C GLY A 229 21.40 14.72 1.68
N ASP A 230 22.48 15.15 1.02
CA ASP A 230 22.39 15.94 -0.22
C ASP A 230 22.00 15.12 -1.46
N ARG A 231 22.18 13.79 -1.42
CA ARG A 231 21.88 12.92 -2.56
C ARG A 231 20.38 12.68 -2.65
N GLN A 232 19.85 12.81 -3.85
CA GLN A 232 18.45 12.51 -4.14
C GLN A 232 18.34 11.81 -5.48
N THR A 233 17.55 10.75 -5.57
CA THR A 233 17.19 10.11 -6.83
C THR A 233 15.67 10.11 -6.97
N SER A 234 15.18 10.03 -8.21
CA SER A 234 13.76 9.95 -8.50
C SER A 234 13.46 8.88 -9.53
N LYS A 235 12.30 8.25 -9.40
CA LYS A 235 11.76 7.29 -10.35
C LYS A 235 10.26 7.54 -10.51
N LEU A 236 9.78 7.60 -11.75
CA LEU A 236 8.34 7.56 -11.97
C LEU A 236 7.83 6.13 -11.80
N VAL A 237 6.77 5.99 -11.02
CA VAL A 237 6.03 4.75 -10.83
C VAL A 237 4.66 4.90 -11.45
N LEU A 238 4.32 3.98 -12.36
CA LEU A 238 3.03 3.98 -13.05
C LEU A 238 2.24 2.74 -12.65
N SER A 239 0.95 2.94 -12.34
CA SER A 239 0.01 1.82 -12.20
C SER A 239 -0.05 0.99 -13.51
N PRO A 240 -0.35 -0.31 -13.46
CA PRO A 240 -0.44 -1.15 -14.67
C PRO A 240 -1.36 -0.55 -15.74
N ARG A 241 -2.49 0.05 -15.35
CA ARG A 241 -3.41 0.71 -16.29
C ARG A 241 -2.83 1.98 -16.90
N MET A 242 -2.11 2.79 -16.11
CA MET A 242 -1.42 3.96 -16.65
C MET A 242 -0.30 3.57 -17.62
N GLN A 243 0.41 2.46 -17.36
CA GLN A 243 1.43 1.93 -18.28
C GLN A 243 0.82 1.49 -19.62
N LEU A 244 -0.40 0.93 -19.62
CA LEU A 244 -1.09 0.60 -20.87
C LEU A 244 -1.45 1.83 -21.71
N ILE A 245 -1.67 2.98 -21.07
CA ILE A 245 -2.04 4.23 -21.74
C ILE A 245 -0.79 4.99 -22.23
N LEU A 246 0.25 5.09 -21.39
CA LEU A 246 1.43 5.92 -21.66
C LEU A 246 2.65 5.14 -22.21
N GLY A 247 2.63 3.81 -22.13
CA GLY A 247 3.78 2.93 -22.34
C GLY A 247 4.43 2.49 -21.03
N GLN A 248 5.40 1.57 -21.09
CA GLN A 248 6.12 1.15 -19.88
C GLN A 248 7.02 2.29 -19.35
N GLU A 249 7.35 2.26 -18.06
CA GLU A 249 8.21 3.26 -17.40
C GLU A 249 9.53 3.52 -18.16
N LYS A 250 10.11 2.46 -18.75
CA LYS A 250 11.36 2.52 -19.52
C LYS A 250 11.24 3.28 -20.85
N ASP A 251 10.04 3.35 -21.41
CA ASP A 251 9.77 3.96 -22.71
C ASP A 251 9.44 5.46 -22.57
N VAL A 252 9.23 5.93 -21.33
CA VAL A 252 8.88 7.31 -21.05
C VAL A 252 10.05 7.99 -20.33
N LYS A 253 10.75 8.87 -21.05
CA LYS A 253 11.87 9.63 -20.49
C LYS A 253 11.34 10.73 -19.56
N PHE A 254 11.61 10.61 -18.27
CA PHE A 254 11.33 11.65 -17.27
C PHE A 254 12.60 12.40 -16.86
N PRO A 255 12.47 13.66 -16.41
CA PRO A 255 13.61 14.49 -16.03
C PRO A 255 14.34 13.84 -14.87
N ASN A 256 15.66 13.83 -14.91
CA ASN A 256 16.46 13.43 -13.76
C ASN A 256 16.48 14.57 -12.75
N ILE A 257 16.04 14.33 -11.51
CA ILE A 257 16.05 15.32 -10.44
C ILE A 257 17.46 15.87 -10.13
N GLN A 258 18.51 15.12 -10.47
CA GLN A 258 19.90 15.55 -10.29
C GLN A 258 20.42 16.44 -11.43
N ALA A 259 19.65 16.62 -12.51
CA ALA A 259 20.07 17.44 -13.65
C ALA A 259 20.20 18.92 -13.27
N ASP A 260 19.35 19.40 -12.36
CA ASP A 260 19.44 20.74 -11.78
C ASP A 260 19.58 20.65 -10.27
N ARG A 261 20.78 20.96 -9.76
CA ARG A 261 21.09 20.90 -8.32
C ARG A 261 20.31 21.91 -7.48
N LYS A 262 19.72 22.95 -8.09
CA LYS A 262 18.92 23.96 -7.38
C LYS A 262 17.45 23.60 -7.32
N GLN A 263 17.01 22.62 -8.10
CA GLN A 263 15.61 22.26 -8.20
C GLN A 263 15.11 21.64 -6.88
N THR A 264 14.04 22.23 -6.37
CA THR A 264 13.37 21.77 -5.15
C THR A 264 12.40 20.61 -5.47
N LEU A 265 12.00 19.83 -4.45
CA LEU A 265 11.01 18.77 -4.64
C LEU A 265 9.67 19.29 -5.21
N PRO A 266 9.09 20.41 -4.71
CA PRO A 266 7.89 21.02 -5.31
C PRO A 266 8.04 21.28 -6.82
N GLU A 267 9.11 21.98 -7.22
CA GLU A 267 9.35 22.35 -8.62
C GLU A 267 9.51 21.12 -9.51
N TYR A 268 10.16 20.07 -8.99
CA TYR A 268 10.32 18.82 -9.71
C TYR A 268 9.00 18.07 -9.87
N VAL A 269 8.18 18.00 -8.81
CA VAL A 269 6.85 17.38 -8.87
C VAL A 269 5.96 18.07 -9.91
N ASP A 270 5.95 19.41 -9.92
CA ASP A 270 5.23 20.19 -10.92
C ASP A 270 5.73 19.97 -12.34
N LEU A 271 7.04 19.87 -12.52
CA LEU A 271 7.64 19.57 -13.82
C LEU A 271 7.18 18.19 -14.34
N VAL A 272 7.21 17.16 -13.48
CA VAL A 272 6.78 15.81 -13.86
C VAL A 272 5.28 15.78 -14.17
N ARG A 273 4.46 16.47 -13.38
CA ARG A 273 3.00 16.58 -13.64
C ARG A 273 2.72 17.19 -15.01
N LYS A 274 3.36 18.32 -15.34
CA LYS A 274 3.22 18.97 -16.65
C LYS A 274 3.63 18.06 -17.81
N GLN A 275 4.69 17.26 -17.64
CA GLN A 275 5.10 16.30 -18.66
C GLN A 275 4.12 15.15 -18.83
N LEU A 276 3.52 14.66 -17.73
CA LEU A 276 2.46 13.66 -17.80
C LEU A 276 1.23 14.20 -18.54
N ASP A 277 0.79 15.41 -18.22
CA ASP A 277 -0.35 16.04 -18.89
C ASP A 277 -0.11 16.22 -20.40
N GLN A 278 1.09 16.68 -20.78
CA GLN A 278 1.49 16.77 -22.18
C GLN A 278 1.50 15.41 -22.87
N ARG A 279 1.95 14.37 -22.17
CA ARG A 279 2.00 13.02 -22.71
C ARG A 279 0.61 12.44 -22.92
N ILE A 280 -0.29 12.63 -21.96
CA ILE A 280 -1.70 12.24 -22.06
C ILE A 280 -2.35 12.97 -23.24
N ALA A 281 -2.16 14.28 -23.37
CA ALA A 281 -2.68 15.05 -24.49
C ALA A 281 -2.17 14.54 -25.85
N MET A 282 -0.90 14.14 -25.94
CA MET A 282 -0.34 13.53 -27.15
C MET A 282 -0.92 12.15 -27.48
N VAL A 283 -1.29 11.36 -26.46
CA VAL A 283 -1.96 10.07 -26.65
C VAL A 283 -3.39 10.29 -27.13
N CYS A 284 -4.12 11.22 -26.51
CA CYS A 284 -5.49 11.57 -26.90
C CYS A 284 -5.57 12.12 -28.32
N SER A 285 -4.64 12.99 -28.75
CA SER A 285 -4.65 13.57 -30.10
C SER A 285 -4.32 12.58 -31.22
N ARG A 286 -3.78 11.41 -30.88
CA ARG A 286 -3.55 10.31 -31.83
C ARG A 286 -4.73 9.36 -31.93
N CYS A 287 -5.76 9.55 -31.11
CA CYS A 287 -7.02 8.83 -31.23
C CYS A 287 -7.81 9.44 -32.40
N PRO A 288 -8.09 8.70 -33.48
CA PRO A 288 -8.90 9.20 -34.58
C PRO A 288 -10.34 9.42 -34.13
N ASP A 289 -10.88 10.59 -34.46
CA ASP A 289 -12.23 11.03 -34.08
C ASP A 289 -13.36 10.29 -34.81
N ASP A 290 -13.06 9.60 -35.92
CA ASP A 290 -14.07 8.91 -36.74
C ASP A 290 -13.41 7.85 -37.62
N VAL A 291 -13.43 6.57 -37.21
CA VAL A 291 -13.53 5.42 -38.12
C VAL A 291 -14.16 4.27 -37.33
N GLU A 292 -15.27 3.75 -37.85
CA GLU A 292 -15.94 2.49 -37.48
C GLU A 292 -15.19 1.59 -36.47
N ALA A 293 -15.84 1.38 -35.33
CA ALA A 293 -15.46 0.54 -34.21
C ALA A 293 -15.32 -0.97 -34.54
N LYS A 294 -14.53 -1.34 -35.55
CA LYS A 294 -14.25 -2.75 -35.91
C LYS A 294 -12.80 -3.08 -36.21
N ILE A 295 -11.85 -2.17 -35.99
CA ILE A 295 -10.43 -2.52 -36.04
C ILE A 295 -9.84 -2.34 -34.64
N VAL A 296 -9.82 -3.45 -33.92
CA VAL A 296 -8.95 -3.71 -32.78
C VAL A 296 -7.58 -3.11 -33.08
N TYR A 297 -7.20 -2.05 -32.36
CA TYR A 297 -5.87 -1.47 -32.47
C TYR A 297 -4.81 -2.57 -32.28
N PRO A 298 -3.95 -2.86 -33.28
CA PRO A 298 -2.96 -3.94 -33.17
C PRO A 298 -1.77 -3.59 -32.27
N PHE A 299 -1.75 -2.42 -31.62
CA PHE A 299 -0.61 -1.96 -30.83
C PHE A 299 -0.38 -2.74 -29.53
N VAL A 300 -1.29 -3.66 -29.18
CA VAL A 300 -1.14 -4.58 -28.04
C VAL A 300 -0.43 -5.89 -28.41
N ARG A 301 0.00 -6.09 -29.68
CA ARG A 301 0.49 -7.41 -30.15
C ARG A 301 1.95 -7.52 -30.62
N TRP A 302 2.84 -6.64 -30.19
CA TRP A 302 4.28 -6.74 -30.52
C TRP A 302 5.17 -6.57 -29.29
N TRP A 303 5.08 -7.46 -28.29
CA TRP A 303 6.15 -7.68 -27.29
C TRP A 303 5.97 -9.06 -26.64
N VAL A 304 6.00 -10.13 -27.43
CA VAL A 304 6.41 -11.47 -26.98
C VAL A 304 7.11 -12.14 -28.15
N GLU A 305 8.42 -11.92 -28.25
CA GLU A 305 9.44 -12.87 -28.71
C GLU A 305 10.79 -12.41 -28.15
#